data_AF-A0A534S773-F1
#
_entry.id   AF-A0A534S773-F1
#
_cell.length_a   1.000
_cell.length_b   1.000
_cell.length_c   1.000
_cell.angle_alpha   90.00
_cell.angle_beta   90.00
_cell.angle_gamma   90.00
#
_symmetry.space_group_name_H-M   'P 1'
#
loop_
_entity.id
_entity.type
_entity.pdbx_description
1 polymer ?
#
loop_
_entity_poly.entity_id
_entity_poly.type
_entity_poly.pdbx_seq_one_letter_code
_entity_poly.pdbx_strand_id
1 'polypeptide(L)' 'MASNGKNALHLATHSGWYRFERRAEDWVQADRALTYWQMSCVQVDPEDPKRVYIGTEHSGMFVTN' A
#
# COMPACT_ATOMS: atom_id res chain seq x y z
N MET A 1 -10.52 -22.75 -10.64
CA MET A 1 -11.19 -21.80 -9.72
C MET A 1 -10.18 -20.73 -9.39
N ALA A 2 -10.25 -19.57 -10.06
CA ALA A 2 -9.29 -18.49 -9.81
C ALA A 2 -9.56 -17.93 -8.41
N SER A 3 -8.53 -17.89 -7.56
CA SER A 3 -8.61 -17.24 -6.27
C SER A 3 -9.02 -15.79 -6.49
N ASN A 4 -10.18 -15.40 -5.97
CA ASN A 4 -10.69 -14.03 -5.97
C ASN A 4 -9.91 -13.15 -4.97
N GLY A 5 -8.60 -13.37 -4.87
CA GLY A 5 -7.70 -12.54 -4.07
C GLY A 5 -7.73 -11.15 -4.68
N LYS A 6 -8.19 -10.15 -3.91
CA LYS A 6 -8.11 -8.76 -4.35
C LYS A 6 -6.62 -8.43 -4.51
N ASN A 7 -6.13 -8.44 -5.74
CA ASN A 7 -4.79 -7.98 -6.04
C ASN A 7 -4.74 -6.47 -5.78
N ALA A 8 -3.98 -6.08 -4.76
CA ALA A 8 -3.71 -4.70 -4.42
C ALA A 8 -2.26 -4.36 -4.79
N LEU A 9 -2.06 -3.15 -5.31
CA LEU A 9 -0.75 -2.56 -5.51
C LEU A 9 -0.59 -1.42 -4.51
N HIS A 10 0.52 -1.44 -3.77
CA HIS A 10 0.86 -0.40 -2.80
C HIS A 10 2.07 0.38 -3.32
N LEU A 11 1.95 1.71 -3.37
CA LEU A 11 3.03 2.59 -3.78
C LEU A 11 3.41 3.52 -2.64
N ALA A 12 4.70 3.53 -2.32
CA ALA A 12 5.32 4.48 -1.43
C ALA A 12 6.03 5.55 -2.26
N THR A 13 5.75 6.81 -1.96
CA THR A 13 6.34 7.95 -2.66
C THR A 13 6.74 9.03 -1.67
N HIS A 14 7.46 10.05 -2.13
CA HIS A 14 7.69 11.27 -1.33
C HIS A 14 6.41 12.09 -1.08
N SER A 15 5.28 11.76 -1.73
CA SER A 15 4.00 12.47 -1.62
C SER A 15 2.90 11.65 -0.94
N GLY A 16 3.28 10.56 -0.27
CA GLY A 16 2.37 9.68 0.47
C GLY A 16 2.17 8.30 -0.13
N TRP A 17 1.30 7.55 0.53
CA TRP A 17 0.96 6.16 0.25
C TRP A 17 -0.28 6.10 -0.63
N TYR A 18 -0.25 5.20 -1.60
CA TYR A 18 -1.38 4.96 -2.50
C TYR A 18 -1.65 3.46 -2.59
N ARG A 19 -2.94 3.11 -2.59
CA ARG A 19 -3.42 1.75 -2.85
C ARG A 19 -4.23 1.73 -4.14
N PHE A 20 -3.92 0.79 -5.01
CA PHE A 20 -4.69 0.49 -6.20
C PHE A 20 -5.27 -0.91 -6.10
N GLU A 21 -6.46 -1.11 -6.63
CA GLU A 21 -7.09 -2.41 -6.77
C GLU A 21 -7.24 -2.75 -8.26
N ARG A 22 -7.02 -4.02 -8.60
CA ARG A 22 -7.26 -4.51 -9.96
C ARG A 22 -8.76 -4.46 -10.27
N ARG A 23 -9.14 -3.79 -11.35
CA ARG A 23 -10.50 -3.78 -11.91
C ARG A 23 -10.43 -4.18 -13.38
N ALA A 24 -10.95 -5.37 -13.70
CA ALA A 24 -10.75 -5.98 -15.00
C ALA A 24 -9.26 -6.00 -15.39
N GLU A 25 -8.89 -5.30 -16.46
CA GLU A 25 -7.53 -5.24 -16.97
C GLU A 25 -6.72 -4.03 -16.46
N ASP A 26 -7.35 -3.16 -15.66
CA ASP A 26 -6.76 -1.90 -15.17
C ASP A 26 -6.51 -1.87 -13.66
N TRP A 27 -5.70 -0.91 -13.23
CA TRP A 27 -5.46 -0.57 -11.83
C TRP A 27 -6.17 0.74 -11.49
N VAL A 28 -7.08 0.71 -10.52
CA VAL A 28 -7.84 1.90 -10.09
C VAL A 28 -7.46 2.24 -8.67
N GLN A 29 -7.14 3.52 -8.42
CA GLN A 29 -6.79 3.99 -7.08
C GLN A 29 -7.99 3.79 -6.15
N ALA A 30 -7.76 3.06 -5.06
CA ALA A 30 -8.74 2.75 -4.05
C ALA A 30 -8.54 3.56 -2.77
N ASP A 31 -7.29 3.91 -2.44
CA ASP A 31 -6.97 4.65 -1.22
C ASP A 31 -5.71 5.51 -1.35
N ARG A 32 -5.60 6.49 -0.46
CA ARG A 32 -4.47 7.41 -0.31
C ARG A 32 -4.37 7.87 1.15
N ALA A 33 -3.17 7.80 1.72
CA ALA A 33 -2.90 8.27 3.08
C ALA A 33 -1.46 8.80 3.21
N LEU A 34 -1.12 9.30 4.41
CA LEU A 34 0.25 9.72 4.76
C LEU A 34 0.82 10.80 3.81
N THR A 35 -0.02 11.69 3.30
CA THR A 35 0.32 12.65 2.22
C THR A 35 1.28 13.76 2.62
N TYR A 36 1.63 13.83 3.91
CA TYR A 36 2.60 14.78 4.46
C TYR A 36 3.91 14.09 4.87
N TRP A 37 4.03 12.78 4.64
CA TRP A 37 5.20 11.99 5.02
C TRP A 37 5.96 11.51 3.80
N GLN A 38 7.29 11.65 3.87
CA GLN A 38 8.20 11.08 2.88
C GLN A 38 8.45 9.62 3.23
N MET A 39 8.08 8.71 2.34
CA MET A 39 8.19 7.28 2.57
C MET A 39 9.47 6.74 1.94
N SER A 40 10.21 5.93 2.69
CA SER A 40 11.45 5.31 2.24
C SER A 40 11.27 3.85 1.83
N CYS A 41 10.27 3.16 2.37
CA CYS A 41 9.96 1.78 1.99
C CYS A 41 8.50 1.39 2.27
N VAL A 42 8.05 0.34 1.57
CA VAL A 42 6.78 -0.33 1.83
C VAL A 42 6.97 -1.84 1.72
N GLN A 43 6.36 -2.59 2.65
CA GLN A 43 6.32 -4.05 2.62
C GLN A 43 4.90 -4.54 2.95
N VAL A 44 4.43 -5.50 2.18
CA VAL A 44 3.18 -6.23 2.46
C VAL A 44 3.55 -7.50 3.20
N ASP A 45 2.85 -7.79 4.29
CA ASP A 45 3.05 -9.03 5.03
C ASP A 45 2.72 -10.24 4.13
N PRO A 46 3.67 -11.18 3.93
CA PRO A 46 3.46 -12.32 3.05
C PRO A 46 2.44 -13.33 3.62
N GLU A 47 2.19 -13.31 4.93
CA GLU A 47 1.23 -14.20 5.60
C GLU A 47 -0.15 -13.52 5.76
N ASP A 48 -0.19 -12.18 5.85
CA ASP A 48 -1.43 -11.40 5.91
C ASP A 48 -1.41 -10.17 4.96
N PRO A 49 -1.85 -10.30 3.70
CA PRO A 49 -1.81 -9.21 2.73
C PRO A 49 -2.61 -7.95 3.09
N LYS A 50 -3.41 -7.97 4.17
CA LYS A 50 -4.07 -6.76 4.69
C LYS A 50 -3.13 -5.90 5.53
N ARG A 51 -2.03 -6.46 6.02
CA ARG A 51 -1.04 -5.78 6.82
C ARG A 51 0.08 -5.24 5.94
N VAL A 52 0.17 -3.93 5.89
CA VAL A 52 1.19 -3.19 5.13
C VAL A 52 2.00 -2.33 6.09
N TYR A 53 3.32 -2.47 6.03
CA TYR A 53 4.31 -1.72 6.79
C TYR A 53 4.88 -0.62 5.90
N ILE A 54 4.94 0.60 6.41
CA ILE A 54 5.42 1.78 5.70
C ILE A 54 6.53 2.43 6.53
N GLY A 55 7.75 2.43 6.00
CA GLY A 55 8.86 3.18 6.56
C GLY A 55 8.85 4.62 6.06
N THR A 56 9.05 5.56 6.98
CA THR A 56 9.11 6.99 6.67
C THR A 56 10.44 7.59 7.06
N GLU A 57 10.82 8.65 6.37
CA GLU A 57 11.92 9.49 6.80
C GLU A 57 11.49 10.27 8.05
N HIS A 58 12.29 10.17 9.11
CA HIS A 58 12.18 10.95 10.35
C HIS A 58 10.92 10.72 11.22
N SER A 59 9.97 9.87 10.82
CA SER A 59 8.70 9.69 11.54
C SER A 59 8.41 8.24 11.96
N GLY A 60 9.41 7.36 11.82
CA GLY A 60 9.30 5.95 12.19
C GLY A 60 8.52 5.13 11.15
N MET A 61 7.74 4.18 11.64
CA MET A 61 7.00 3.22 10.80
C MET A 61 5.49 3.31 11.08
N PHE A 62 4.70 3.28 10.03
CA PHE A 62 3.24 3.13 10.09
C PHE A 62 2.84 1.72 9.69
N VAL A 63 1.74 1.23 10.27
CA VAL A 63 1.11 -0.04 9.92
C VAL A 63 -0.35 0.19 9.60
N THR A 64 -0.84 -0.48 8.56
CA THR A 64 -2.26 -0.50 8.22
C THR A 64 -3.00 -1.52 9.09
N ASN A 65 -4.25 -1.22 9.44
CA ASN A 65 -5.10 -2.06 10.29
C ASN A 65 -6.21 -2.74 9.48
#